data_AF-K0EUD0-F1
#
_entry.id   AF-K0EUD0-F1
#
_cell.length_a   1.000
_cell.length_b   1.000
_cell.length_c   1.000
_cell.angle_alpha   90.00
_cell.angle_beta   90.00
_cell.angle_gamma   90.00
#
_symmetry.space_group_name_H-M   'P 1'
#
loop_
_entity.id
_entity.type
_entity.pdbx_description
1 polymer ?
#
loop_
_entity_poly.entity_id
_entity_poly.type
_entity_poly.pdbx_seq_one_letter_code
_entity_poly.pdbx_strand_id
1 'polypeptide(L)' 'MTRPCRCAHEAARQGVLESIDESRCLLTTFPDTPQYLAYNIALLPMPYTLLEPAEVAQHLREMAERAATATAHLTEP' A
#
# COMPACT_ATOMS: atom_id res chain seq x y z
N MET A 1 -12.46 11.93 22.63
CA MET A 1 -11.43 10.87 22.75
C MET A 1 -11.21 10.31 21.36
N THR A 2 -10.17 10.77 20.66
CA THR A 2 -9.77 10.28 19.34
C THR A 2 -9.34 8.83 19.49
N ARG A 3 -9.86 7.91 18.68
CA ARG A 3 -9.47 6.50 18.74
C ARG A 3 -8.01 6.39 18.29
N PRO A 4 -7.10 5.84 19.11
CA PRO A 4 -5.72 5.63 18.69
C PRO A 4 -5.69 4.70 17.49
N CYS A 5 -4.76 4.96 16.59
CA CYS A 5 -4.49 4.16 15.41
C CYS A 5 -4.38 2.69 15.82
N ARG A 6 -5.43 1.90 15.56
CA ARG A 6 -5.44 0.47 15.85
C ARG A 6 -4.61 -0.21 14.76
N CYS A 7 -3.27 -0.14 14.88
CA CYS A 7 -2.34 -0.88 14.03
C CYS A 7 -2.41 -2.42 14.29
N ALA A 8 -3.53 -2.92 14.81
CA ALA A 8 -3.72 -4.28 15.34
C ALA A 8 -4.83 -5.00 14.56
N HIS A 9 -4.52 -5.46 13.34
CA HIS A 9 -4.92 -6.77 12.78
C HIS A 9 -4.74 -6.91 11.26
N GLU A 10 -4.24 -5.91 10.53
CA GLU A 10 -4.02 -6.03 9.08
C GLU A 10 -2.59 -6.54 8.83
N ALA A 11 -2.46 -7.87 8.75
CA ALA A 11 -1.32 -8.65 8.25
C ALA A 11 0.06 -7.93 8.19
N ALA A 12 0.81 -7.96 9.29
CA ALA A 12 2.27 -7.77 9.36
C ALA A 12 3.06 -8.86 8.57
N ARG A 13 2.45 -9.48 7.56
CA ARG A 13 3.13 -10.48 6.72
C ARG A 13 4.22 -9.83 5.85
N GLN A 14 4.03 -8.56 5.52
CA GLN A 14 4.91 -7.82 4.61
C GLN A 14 5.97 -6.97 5.32
N GLY A 15 5.93 -6.84 6.64
CA GLY A 15 6.81 -5.93 7.36
C GLY A 15 6.41 -5.65 8.80
N VAL A 16 7.04 -4.62 9.37
CA VAL A 16 6.80 -4.13 10.73
C VAL A 16 5.94 -2.86 10.65
N LEU A 17 4.85 -2.82 11.42
CA LEU A 17 3.95 -1.68 11.48
C LEU A 17 4.13 -0.95 12.82
N GLU A 18 4.50 0.32 12.78
CA GLU A 18 4.80 1.15 13.95
C GLU A 18 3.87 2.36 14.01
N SER A 19 3.35 2.72 15.17
CA SER A 19 2.56 3.95 15.32
C SER A 19 3.49 5.17 15.32
N ILE A 20 3.19 6.15 14.47
CA ILE A 20 3.94 7.42 14.43
C ILE A 20 3.18 8.57 15.11
N ASP A 21 1.84 8.49 15.16
CA ASP A 21 0.97 9.35 15.96
C ASP A 21 -0.40 8.68 16.21
N GLU A 22 -1.33 9.42 16.80
CA GLU A 22 -2.69 8.94 17.14
C GLU A 22 -3.49 8.45 15.93
N SER A 23 -3.13 8.81 14.71
CA SER A 23 -3.89 8.60 13.48
C SER A 23 -3.12 7.93 12.33
N ARG A 24 -1.81 7.72 12.47
CA ARG A 24 -0.95 7.19 11.41
C ARG A 24 -0.05 6.07 11.93
N CYS A 25 0.15 5.05 11.10
CA CYS A 25 1.18 4.04 11.28
C CYS A 25 2.20 4.15 10.11
N LEU A 26 3.45 3.79 10.37
CA LEU A 26 4.49 3.55 9.37
C LEU A 26 4.64 2.04 9.16
N LEU A 27 4.51 1.59 7.92
CA LEU A 27 4.79 0.21 7.53
C LEU A 27 6.19 0.13 6.92
N THR A 28 7.11 -0.55 7.60
CA THR A 28 8.44 -0.85 7.10
C THR A 28 8.43 -2.27 6.54
N THR A 29 8.49 -2.42 5.21
CA THR A 29 8.42 -3.74 4.57
C THR A 29 9.70 -4.55 4.75
N PHE A 30 9.61 -5.88 4.69
CA PHE A 30 10.81 -6.70 4.52
C PHE A 30 11.41 -6.48 3.12
N PRO A 31 12.74 -6.63 2.95
CA PRO A 31 13.37 -6.49 1.63
C PRO A 31 12.81 -7.51 0.63
N ASP A 32 12.48 -7.02 -0.56
CA ASP A 32 12.12 -7.84 -1.71
C ASP A 32 12.45 -7.07 -3.00
N THR A 33 12.19 -7.67 -4.14
CA THR A 33 12.19 -7.00 -5.44
C THR A 33 11.18 -5.83 -5.43
N PRO A 34 11.51 -4.67 -6.02
CA PRO A 34 10.58 -3.54 -6.09
C PRO A 34 9.22 -3.90 -6.70
N GLN A 35 9.20 -4.83 -7.65
CA GLN A 35 7.99 -5.34 -8.30
C GLN A 35 7.09 -6.07 -7.30
N TYR A 36 7.66 -6.94 -6.47
CA TYR A 36 6.90 -7.71 -5.48
C TYR A 36 6.38 -6.82 -4.34
N LEU A 37 7.20 -5.86 -3.89
CA LEU A 37 6.76 -4.85 -2.93
C LEU A 37 5.59 -4.03 -3.48
N ALA A 38 5.67 -3.56 -4.72
CA ALA A 38 4.57 -2.84 -5.37
C ALA A 38 3.30 -3.68 -5.45
N TYR A 39 3.41 -4.96 -5.84
CA TYR A 39 2.27 -5.88 -5.88
C TYR A 39 1.58 -6.01 -4.52
N ASN A 40 2.36 -6.23 -3.45
CA ASN A 40 1.82 -6.42 -2.12
C ASN A 40 1.22 -5.12 -1.54
N ILE A 41 1.89 -3.98 -1.74
CA ILE A 41 1.44 -2.67 -1.26
C ILE A 41 0.15 -2.25 -1.98
N ALA A 42 0.00 -2.55 -3.28
CA ALA A 42 -1.21 -2.26 -4.04
C ALA A 42 -2.48 -2.97 -3.49
N LEU A 43 -2.32 -4.07 -2.74
CA LEU A 43 -3.41 -4.84 -2.16
C LEU A 43 -3.84 -4.35 -0.77
N LEU A 44 -3.18 -3.34 -0.21
CA LEU A 44 -3.58 -2.76 1.08
C LEU A 44 -4.99 -2.15 0.98
N PRO A 45 -5.96 -2.57 1.84
CA PRO A 45 -7.35 -2.11 1.74
C PRO A 45 -7.59 -0.73 2.39
N MET A 46 -6.55 0.09 2.52
CA MET A 46 -6.61 1.43 3.12
C MET A 46 -5.76 2.43 2.33
N PRO A 47 -6.06 3.74 2.44
CA PRO A 47 -5.18 4.77 1.91
C PRO A 47 -3.79 4.70 2.55
N TYR A 48 -2.75 4.83 1.74
CA TYR A 48 -1.36 4.89 2.19
C TYR A 48 -0.58 5.89 1.37
N THR A 49 0.54 6.35 1.92
CA THR A 49 1.54 7.14 1.21
C THR A 49 2.80 6.30 1.11
N LEU A 50 3.24 6.00 -0.11
CA LEU A 50 4.54 5.38 -0.33
C LEU A 50 5.64 6.42 -0.09
N LEU A 51 6.60 6.11 0.77
CA LEU A 51 7.71 7.00 1.10
C LEU A 51 8.95 6.70 0.24
N GLU A 52 9.31 5.42 0.14
CA GLU A 52 10.48 4.92 -0.57
C GLU A 52 10.31 3.42 -0.88
N PRO A 53 11.12 2.83 -1.78
CA PRO A 53 12.00 3.48 -2.75
C PRO A 53 11.25 3.91 -4.03
N ALA A 54 11.86 4.79 -4.83
CA ALA A 54 11.22 5.37 -6.02
C ALA A 54 10.87 4.31 -7.09
N GLU A 55 11.62 3.21 -7.14
CA GLU A 55 11.42 2.06 -8.01
C GLU A 55 10.09 1.35 -7.72
N VAL A 56 9.68 1.26 -6.44
CA VAL A 56 8.36 0.74 -6.06
C VAL A 56 7.27 1.68 -6.56
N ALA A 57 7.48 2.99 -6.48
CA ALA A 57 6.52 3.98 -6.97
C ALA A 57 6.32 3.88 -8.49
N GLN A 58 7.38 3.60 -9.25
CA GLN A 58 7.28 3.36 -10.70
C GLN A 58 6.36 2.16 -10.99
N HIS A 59 6.62 1.02 -10.34
CA HIS A 59 5.81 -0.19 -10.55
C HIS A 59 4.35 -0.01 -10.13
N LEU A 60 4.07 0.72 -9.03
CA LEU A 60 2.71 1.05 -8.63
C LEU A 60 1.97 1.88 -9.68
N ARG A 61 2.63 2.89 -10.28
CA ARG A 61 2.04 3.69 -11.36
C ARG A 61 1.71 2.85 -12.58
N GLU A 62 2.66 2.03 -13.03
CA GLU A 62 2.45 1.10 -14.15
C GLU A 62 1.30 0.12 -13.87
N MET A 63 1.19 -0.41 -12.64
CA MET A 63 0.08 -1.26 -12.22
C MET A 63 -1.26 -0.51 -12.26
N ALA A 64 -1.31 0.71 -11.72
CA ALA A 64 -2.51 1.54 -11.72
C ALA A 64 -2.96 1.90 -13.14
N GLU A 65 -2.04 2.26 -14.03
CA GLU A 65 -2.32 2.54 -15.45
C GLU A 65 -2.88 1.30 -16.17
N ARG A 66 -2.27 0.12 -15.96
CA ARG A 66 -2.78 -1.14 -16.52
C ARG A 66 -4.17 -1.48 -15.99
N ALA A 67 -4.40 -1.33 -14.68
CA ALA A 67 -5.69 -1.61 -14.06
C ALA A 67 -6.79 -0.68 -14.59
N ALA A 68 -6.51 0.63 -14.64
CA ALA A 68 -7.43 1.62 -15.18
C ALA A 68 -7.77 1.34 -16.66
N THR A 69 -6.77 1.01 -17.47
CA THR A 69 -6.98 0.63 -18.87
C THR A 69 -7.84 -0.63 -19.00
N ALA A 70 -7.57 -1.66 -18.18
CA ALA A 70 -8.30 -2.92 -18.20
C ALA A 70 -9.79 -2.75 -17.86
N THR A 71 -10.13 -1.78 -17.00
CA THR A 71 -11.52 -1.50 -16.61
C THR A 71 -12.19 -0.43 -17.46
N ALA A 72 -11.47 0.26 -18.35
CA ALA A 72 -11.99 1.41 -19.11
C ALA A 72 -13.18 1.08 -20.02
N HIS A 73 -13.33 -0.18 -20.44
CA HIS A 73 -14.45 -0.63 -21.27
C HIS A 73 -15.61 -1.21 -20.46
N LEU A 74 -15.41 -1.46 -19.17
CA LEU A 74 -16.48 -1.86 -18.28
C LEU A 74 -17.36 -0.63 -18.08
N THR A 75 -18.56 -0.67 -18.64
CA THR A 75 -19.62 0.24 -18.22
C THR A 75 -19.93 -0.10 -16.77
N GLU A 76 -19.99 0.89 -15.88
CA GLU A 76 -20.41 0.67 -14.50
C GLU A 76 -21.71 -0.17 -14.50
N PRO A 77 -21.84 -1.16 -13.60
CA PRO A 77 -23.08 -1.93 -13.48
C PRO A 77 -24.28 -1.04 -13.14
#